data_AF-A0A853MDI2-F1
#
_entry.id   AF-A0A853MDI2-F1
#
_cell.length_a   1.000
_cell.length_b   1.000
_cell.length_c   1.000
_cell.angle_alpha   90.00
_cell.angle_beta   90.00
_cell.angle_gamma   90.00
#
_symmetry.space_group_name_H-M   'P 1'
#
loop_
_entity.id
_entity.type
_entity.pdbx_description
1 polymer ?
#
loop_
_entity_poly.entity_id
_entity_poly.type
_entity_poly.pdbx_seq_one_letter_code
_entity_poly.pdbx_strand_id
1 'polypeptide(L)' 'MLNSEIKSPLTNESKVEYVRSLSPQEIANKWQSSMDIDVGSVFRNLPAIEHWRCVQTGIV' A
#
# COMPACT_ATOMS: atom_id res chain seq x y z
N MET A 1 7.18 -10.86 -14.34
CA MET A 1 7.01 -9.44 -14.71
C MET A 1 7.81 -8.60 -13.71
N LEU A 2 8.44 -7.53 -14.17
CA LEU A 2 9.62 -6.90 -13.55
C LEU A 2 9.44 -6.52 -12.07
N ASN A 3 10.23 -7.14 -11.18
CA ASN A 3 10.56 -6.58 -9.87
C ASN A 3 11.45 -5.36 -10.11
N SER A 4 10.84 -4.20 -10.36
CA SER A 4 11.56 -2.94 -10.36
C SER A 4 11.89 -2.64 -8.89
N GLU A 5 13.12 -2.94 -8.47
CA GLU A 5 13.55 -2.61 -7.11
C GLU A 5 13.39 -1.11 -6.87
N ILE A 6 12.55 -0.75 -5.90
CA ILE A 6 12.35 0.64 -5.51
C ILE A 6 13.62 1.10 -4.78
N LYS A 7 14.36 2.00 -5.42
CA LYS A 7 15.58 2.59 -4.87
C LYS A 7 15.29 3.94 -4.24
N SER A 8 15.93 4.21 -3.12
CA SER A 8 15.94 5.56 -2.54
C SER A 8 16.54 6.54 -3.55
N PRO A 9 15.88 7.67 -3.87
CA PRO A 9 16.48 8.67 -4.76
C PRO A 9 17.68 9.40 -4.13
N LEU A 10 17.85 9.29 -2.81
CA LEU A 10 18.93 9.93 -2.06
C LEU A 10 20.16 9.03 -1.90
N THR A 11 19.96 7.71 -1.73
CA THR A 11 21.06 6.76 -1.49
C THR A 11 21.25 5.73 -2.62
N ASN A 12 20.31 5.65 -3.56
CA ASN A 12 20.25 4.66 -4.64
C ASN A 12 20.24 3.20 -4.16
N GLU A 13 19.96 2.97 -2.87
CA GLU A 13 19.91 1.64 -2.28
C GLU A 13 18.47 1.08 -2.32
N SER A 14 18.35 -0.20 -2.63
CA SER A 14 17.10 -0.96 -2.53
C SER A 14 16.97 -1.46 -1.08
N LYS A 15 16.40 -0.63 -0.21
CA LYS A 15 16.18 -0.96 1.21
C LYS A 15 14.70 -0.99 1.57
N VAL A 16 13.86 -1.38 0.62
CA VAL A 16 12.44 -1.60 0.86
C VAL A 16 12.02 -2.99 0.40
N GLU A 17 11.27 -3.67 1.25
CA GLU A 17 10.69 -4.98 0.98
C GLU A 17 9.21 -4.82 0.74
N TYR A 18 8.72 -5.37 -0.38
CA TYR A 18 7.28 -5.48 -0.61
C TYR A 18 6.68 -6.44 0.43
N VAL A 19 5.67 -5.98 1.15
CA VAL A 19 5.00 -6.79 2.19
C VAL A 19 3.75 -7.42 1.61
N ARG A 20 2.85 -6.60 1.06
CA ARG A 20 1.56 -7.04 0.50
C ARG A 20 0.88 -5.91 -0.26
N SER A 21 -0.16 -6.27 -1.00
CA SER A 21 -1.09 -5.34 -1.65
C SER A 21 -2.50 -5.62 -1.12
N LEU A 22 -3.27 -4.54 -0.93
CA LEU A 22 -4.65 -4.58 -0.45
C LEU A 22 -5.57 -3.96 -1.52
N SER A 23 -6.76 -4.54 -1.67
CA SER A 23 -7.81 -3.99 -2.53
C SER A 23 -8.53 -2.82 -1.84
N PRO A 24 -8.47 -1.60 -2.38
CA PRO A 24 -9.20 -0.45 -1.84
C PRO A 24 -10.71 -0.68 -1.85
N GLN A 25 -11.21 -1.42 -2.85
CA GLN A 25 -12.62 -1.78 -2.96
C GLN A 25 -13.07 -2.69 -1.81
N GLU A 26 -12.25 -3.70 -1.44
CA GLU A 26 -12.56 -4.59 -0.32
C GLU A 26 -12.55 -3.84 1.03
N ILE A 27 -11.57 -2.95 1.23
CA ILE A 27 -11.49 -2.10 2.42
C ILE A 27 -12.73 -1.20 2.52
N ALA A 28 -13.10 -0.53 1.43
CA ALA A 28 -14.26 0.33 1.39
C ALA A 28 -15.55 -0.43 1.71
N ASN A 29 -15.73 -1.64 1.15
CA ASN A 29 -16.89 -2.48 1.43
C ASN A 29 -16.94 -2.91 2.92
N LYS A 30 -15.78 -3.25 3.50
CA LYS A 30 -15.68 -3.60 4.92
C LYS A 30 -16.03 -2.42 5.81
N TRP A 31 -15.51 -1.22 5.53
CA TRP A 31 -15.79 -0.03 6.34
C TRP A 31 -17.24 0.41 6.23
N GLN A 32 -17.82 0.35 5.04
CA GLN A 32 -19.25 0.62 4.87
C GLN A 32 -20.10 -0.36 5.71
N SER A 33 -19.83 -1.66 5.62
CA SER A 33 -20.66 -2.69 6.30
C SER A 33 -20.47 -2.74 7.81
N SER A 34 -19.26 -2.47 8.31
CA SER A 34 -18.93 -2.61 9.74
C SER A 34 -18.99 -1.30 10.53
N MET A 35 -18.85 -0.16 9.85
CA MET A 35 -18.70 1.16 10.48
C MET A 35 -19.60 2.23 9.86
N ASP A 36 -20.36 1.91 8.80
CA ASP A 36 -21.17 2.85 8.01
C ASP A 36 -20.39 4.05 7.44
N ILE A 37 -19.11 3.82 7.10
CA ILE A 37 -18.22 4.84 6.52
C ILE A 37 -18.19 4.70 5.00
N ASP A 38 -18.60 5.76 4.28
CA ASP A 38 -18.40 5.90 2.84
C ASP A 38 -17.14 6.73 2.54
N VAL A 39 -16.14 6.07 1.95
CA VAL A 39 -14.87 6.68 1.52
C VAL A 39 -14.92 7.29 0.10
N GLY A 40 -16.06 7.19 -0.57
CA GLY A 40 -16.29 7.72 -1.91
C GLY A 40 -15.68 6.89 -3.04
N SER A 41 -16.04 7.25 -4.28
CA SER A 41 -15.66 6.50 -5.49
C SER A 41 -14.18 6.61 -5.84
N VAL A 42 -13.54 7.74 -5.54
CA VAL A 42 -12.12 7.96 -5.82
C VAL A 42 -11.26 6.92 -5.11
N PHE A 43 -11.49 6.69 -3.82
CA PHE A 43 -10.77 5.67 -3.05
C PHE A 43 -11.12 4.26 -3.51
N ARG A 44 -12.41 3.96 -3.74
CA ARG A 44 -12.87 2.63 -4.18
C ARG A 44 -12.24 2.19 -5.51
N ASN A 45 -11.93 3.16 -6.38
CA ASN A 45 -11.39 2.91 -7.71
C ASN A 45 -9.85 2.96 -7.77
N LEU A 46 -9.17 3.14 -6.63
CA LEU A 46 -7.72 2.99 -6.59
C LEU A 46 -7.34 1.54 -6.96
N PRO A 47 -6.28 1.33 -7.74
CA PRO A 47 -5.93 -0.01 -8.23
C PRO A 47 -5.45 -0.93 -7.10
N ALA A 48 -4.65 -0.40 -6.18
CA ALA A 48 -4.06 -1.13 -5.06
C ALA A 48 -3.55 -0.17 -3.99
N ILE A 49 -3.53 -0.64 -2.74
CA ILE A 49 -2.72 -0.04 -1.67
C ILE A 49 -1.56 -1.00 -1.39
N GLU A 50 -0.35 -0.58 -1.74
CA GLU A 50 0.86 -1.40 -1.55
C GLU A 50 1.55 -1.04 -0.23
N HIS A 51 1.87 -2.06 0.56
CA HIS A 51 2.62 -1.92 1.79
C HIS A 51 4.08 -2.30 1.55
N TRP A 52 4.98 -1.38 1.88
CA TRP A 52 6.42 -1.54 1.75
C TRP A 52 7.08 -1.34 3.13
N ARG A 53 8.06 -2.18 3.48
CA ARG A 53 8.82 -2.10 4.73
C ARG A 53 10.22 -1.56 4.45
N CYS A 54 10.63 -0.50 5.14
CA CYS A 54 12.02 -0.05 5.13
C CYS A 54 12.90 -0.97 6.00
N VAL A 55 13.92 -1.61 5.43
CA VAL A 55 14.80 -2.53 6.17
C VAL A 55 15.78 -1.81 7.11
N GLN A 56 15.92 -0.48 6.97
CA GLN A 56 17.01 0.26 7.60
C GLN A 56 16.62 1.03 8.87
N THR A 57 15.36 1.42 9.03
CA THR A 57 14.95 2.23 10.20
C THR A 57 14.35 1.43 11.34
N GLY A 58 13.97 0.16 11.14
CA GLY A 58 13.44 -0.70 12.20
C GLY A 58 12.17 -0.17 12.90
N ILE A 59 11.56 0.91 12.40
CA ILE A 59 10.29 1.44 12.90
C ILE A 59 9.19 0.57 12.30
N VAL A 60 8.67 -0.34 13.12
CA VAL A 60 7.49 -1.18 12.89
C VAL A 60 6.25 -0.39 13.28
#